data_AF-A0A6A4VFD9-F1
#
_entry.id   AF-A0A6A4VFD9-F1
#
_cell.length_a   1.000
_cell.length_b   1.000
_cell.length_c   1.000
_cell.angle_alpha   90.00
_cell.angle_beta   90.00
_cell.angle_gamma   90.00
#
_symmetry.space_group_name_H-M   'P 1'
#
loop_
_entity.id
_entity.type
_entity.pdbx_description
1 polymer ?
#
loop_
_entity_poly.entity_id
_entity_poly.type
_entity_poly.pdbx_seq_one_letter_code
_entity_poly.pdbx_strand_id
1 'polypeptide(L)'
;MLHLLLGDSIANRAGLASRFPKDQVLNRARGGETWRSLFDRVEDDIAVWQVATTAMGKQRGEIIVWLTGNDVYSRLSRMSSFTAESLTAIGLLAEVLVKRLRSHTSSVLLLGPLPRLAGEVIGTTWEATAAYHLERTLLKAQLDPVARVLPLGRALTRKMGRKRHGLMGCNRWYQQDGIHLNRDGYEKVADAGSFPVWLTLKPEA
;
A
#
# COMPACT_ATOMS: atom_id res chain seq x y z
N MET A 1 -14.57 -14.36 7.59
CA MET A 1 -13.25 -14.70 7.03
C MET A 1 -12.15 -14.07 7.87
N LEU A 2 -10.92 -14.57 7.78
CA LEU A 2 -9.72 -13.87 8.27
C LEU A 2 -8.92 -13.44 7.05
N HIS A 3 -8.81 -12.14 6.82
CA HIS A 3 -7.96 -11.54 5.78
C HIS A 3 -6.56 -11.33 6.33
N LEU A 4 -5.56 -11.20 5.46
CA LEU A 4 -4.17 -10.94 5.84
C LEU A 4 -3.74 -9.58 5.29
N LEU A 5 -3.21 -8.71 6.14
CA LEU A 5 -2.56 -7.46 5.73
C LEU A 5 -1.04 -7.60 5.80
N LEU A 6 -0.40 -7.36 4.67
CA LEU A 6 1.05 -7.27 4.49
C LEU A 6 1.38 -5.84 4.04
N GLY A 7 2.50 -5.29 4.47
CA GLY A 7 2.86 -3.93 4.06
C GLY A 7 3.88 -3.27 4.96
N ASP A 8 4.02 -1.96 4.77
CA ASP A 8 4.98 -1.13 5.50
C ASP A 8 4.38 -0.44 6.74
N SER A 9 5.06 0.60 7.25
CA SER A 9 4.59 1.35 8.43
C SER A 9 3.25 2.05 8.21
N ILE A 10 2.89 2.46 6.99
CA ILE A 10 1.58 3.05 6.70
C ILE A 10 0.50 2.00 6.87
N ALA A 11 0.71 0.81 6.29
CA ALA A 11 -0.21 -0.31 6.42
C ALA A 11 -0.34 -0.75 7.88
N ASN A 12 0.78 -0.81 8.60
CA ASN A 12 0.78 -1.22 9.99
C ASN A 12 -0.04 -0.28 10.89
N ARG A 13 0.03 1.04 10.65
CA ARG A 13 -0.67 2.08 11.42
C ARG A 13 -2.09 2.37 10.92
N ALA A 14 -2.52 1.76 9.83
CA ALA A 14 -3.78 2.04 9.16
C ALA A 14 -5.03 1.68 10.00
N GLY A 15 -4.87 0.79 10.99
CA GLY A 15 -6.01 0.16 11.67
C GLY A 15 -6.99 -0.45 10.69
N LEU A 16 -6.48 -1.09 9.63
CA LEU A 16 -7.29 -1.64 8.55
C LEU A 16 -8.20 -2.74 9.11
N ALA A 17 -9.50 -2.60 8.89
CA ALA A 17 -10.50 -3.54 9.38
C ALA A 17 -11.58 -3.81 8.33
N SER A 18 -12.31 -4.90 8.51
CA SER A 18 -13.52 -5.17 7.71
C SER A 18 -14.71 -4.40 8.26
N ARG A 19 -15.58 -3.94 7.36
CA ARG A 19 -16.93 -3.44 7.70
C ARG A 19 -17.92 -4.58 7.93
N PHE A 20 -17.60 -5.80 7.48
CA PHE A 20 -18.43 -6.98 7.76
C PHE A 20 -18.14 -7.52 9.17
N PRO A 21 -19.12 -7.59 10.07
CA PRO A 21 -18.87 -7.90 11.49
C PRO A 21 -18.20 -9.26 11.77
N LYS A 22 -18.35 -10.22 10.85
CA LYS A 22 -17.78 -11.58 10.99
C LYS A 22 -16.38 -11.71 10.41
N ASP A 23 -15.92 -10.69 9.69
CA ASP A 23 -14.63 -10.67 9.03
C ASP A 23 -13.61 -9.90 9.88
N GLN A 24 -12.37 -10.36 9.84
CA GLN A 24 -11.27 -9.76 10.58
C GLN A 24 -10.05 -9.66 9.68
N VAL A 25 -9.17 -8.69 9.97
CA VAL A 25 -7.91 -8.50 9.25
C VAL A 25 -6.78 -8.81 10.23
N LEU A 26 -5.95 -9.80 9.91
CA LEU A 26 -4.71 -10.07 10.63
C LEU A 26 -3.62 -9.15 10.08
N ASN A 27 -3.16 -8.20 10.88
CA ASN A 27 -2.10 -7.28 10.50
C ASN A 27 -0.71 -7.91 10.73
N ARG A 28 0.06 -8.06 9.64
CA ARG A 28 1.45 -8.53 9.62
C ARG A 28 2.40 -7.54 8.93
N ALA A 29 1.92 -6.32 8.68
CA ALA A 29 2.74 -5.24 8.14
C ALA A 29 3.87 -4.87 9.13
N ARG A 30 5.05 -4.49 8.63
CA ARG A 30 6.19 -4.10 9.45
C ARG A 30 6.78 -2.77 8.97
N GLY A 31 7.33 -2.00 9.90
CA GLY A 31 7.93 -0.71 9.56
C GLY A 31 9.09 -0.87 8.58
N GLY A 32 9.09 -0.06 7.52
CA GLY A 32 10.20 -0.05 6.56
C GLY A 32 10.23 -1.21 5.56
N GLU A 33 9.15 -2.00 5.48
CA GLU A 33 9.01 -3.08 4.50
C GLU A 33 9.17 -2.56 3.07
N THR A 34 9.90 -3.32 2.25
CA THR A 34 10.07 -3.12 0.80
C THR A 34 9.48 -4.32 0.07
N TRP A 35 9.35 -4.26 -1.26
CA TRP A 35 8.91 -5.44 -2.03
C TRP A 35 9.85 -6.62 -1.83
N ARG A 36 11.16 -6.35 -1.78
CA ARG A 36 12.19 -7.36 -1.55
C ARG A 36 12.09 -7.99 -0.16
N SER A 37 12.01 -7.16 0.89
CA SER A 37 11.94 -7.70 2.24
C SER A 37 10.66 -8.51 2.45
N LEU A 38 9.52 -8.06 1.88
CA LEU A 38 8.26 -8.78 1.98
C LEU A 38 8.35 -10.14 1.29
N PHE A 39 8.90 -10.16 0.08
CA PHE A 39 9.07 -11.38 -0.70
C PHE A 39 9.88 -12.46 0.02
N ASP A 40 10.92 -12.05 0.75
CA ASP A 40 11.84 -12.97 1.42
C ASP A 40 11.22 -13.66 2.65
N ARG A 41 10.12 -13.11 3.19
CA ARG A 41 9.48 -13.60 4.43
C ARG A 41 8.02 -13.99 4.28
N VAL A 42 7.44 -13.81 3.09
CA VAL A 42 5.98 -13.89 2.90
C VAL A 42 5.41 -15.23 3.37
N GLU A 43 6.17 -16.32 3.20
CA GLU A 43 5.77 -17.66 3.62
C GLU A 43 5.58 -17.77 5.14
N ASP A 44 6.43 -17.12 5.94
CA ASP A 44 6.29 -17.11 7.40
C ASP A 44 5.00 -16.42 7.83
N ASP A 45 4.66 -15.30 7.19
CA ASP A 45 3.43 -14.57 7.51
C ASP A 45 2.17 -15.31 7.02
N ILE A 46 2.27 -16.03 5.89
CA ILE A 46 1.22 -16.92 5.41
C ILE A 46 1.01 -18.08 6.40
N ALA A 47 2.08 -18.71 6.88
CA ALA A 47 1.99 -19.80 7.85
C ALA A 47 1.30 -19.33 9.15
N VAL A 48 1.69 -18.16 9.67
CA VAL A 48 1.02 -17.54 10.83
C VAL A 48 -0.45 -17.28 10.55
N TRP A 49 -0.80 -16.77 9.38
CA TRP A 49 -2.17 -16.52 8.99
C TRP A 49 -3.01 -17.80 8.87
N GLN A 50 -2.44 -18.88 8.33
CA GLN A 50 -3.10 -20.18 8.25
C GLN A 50 -3.38 -20.76 9.63
N VAL A 51 -2.40 -20.72 10.54
CA VAL A 51 -2.57 -21.15 11.93
C VAL A 51 -3.65 -20.34 12.64
N ALA A 52 -3.62 -19.01 12.52
CA ALA A 52 -4.62 -18.13 13.11
C ALA A 52 -6.03 -18.39 12.55
N THR A 53 -6.13 -18.59 11.23
CA THR A 53 -7.40 -18.89 10.56
C THR A 53 -8.03 -20.17 11.11
N THR A 54 -7.24 -21.23 11.27
CA THR A 54 -7.67 -22.51 11.85
C THR A 54 -8.06 -22.35 13.32
N ALA A 55 -7.22 -21.71 14.14
CA ALA A 55 -7.48 -21.51 15.57
C ALA A 55 -8.77 -20.73 15.83
N MET A 56 -9.12 -19.80 14.94
CA MET A 56 -10.33 -18.99 15.04
C MET A 56 -11.57 -19.63 14.38
N GLY A 57 -11.43 -20.82 13.78
CA GLY A 57 -12.51 -21.46 13.03
C GLY A 57 -13.03 -20.61 11.86
N LYS A 58 -12.17 -19.78 11.26
CA LYS A 58 -12.51 -18.91 10.14
C LYS A 58 -12.08 -19.51 8.81
N GLN A 59 -12.66 -19.04 7.72
CA GLN A 59 -12.12 -19.28 6.38
C GLN A 59 -11.07 -18.22 6.03
N ARG A 60 -10.09 -18.61 5.22
CA ARG A 60 -9.10 -17.70 4.62
C ARG A 60 -9.81 -16.71 3.71
N GLY A 61 -9.61 -15.42 3.96
CA GLY A 61 -10.07 -14.34 3.11
C GLY A 61 -9.01 -13.89 2.10
N GLU A 62 -9.13 -12.63 1.69
CA GLU A 62 -8.21 -11.94 0.80
C GLU A 62 -6.86 -11.62 1.47
N ILE A 63 -5.79 -11.56 0.66
CA ILE A 63 -4.50 -11.00 1.08
C ILE A 63 -4.39 -9.58 0.55
N ILE A 64 -4.16 -8.63 1.44
CA ILE A 64 -4.01 -7.21 1.15
C ILE A 64 -2.54 -6.86 1.28
N VAL A 65 -1.93 -6.33 0.22
CA VAL A 65 -0.55 -5.84 0.23
C VAL A 65 -0.57 -4.32 0.08
N TRP A 66 0.06 -3.61 1.00
CA TRP A 66 0.17 -2.15 0.95
C TRP A 66 1.59 -1.69 1.25
N LEU A 67 2.41 -1.63 0.20
CA LEU A 67 3.78 -1.12 0.22
C LEU A 67 3.78 0.27 -0.42
N THR A 68 3.98 1.31 0.39
CA THR A 68 3.67 2.68 0.01
C THR A 68 4.81 3.43 -0.68
N GLY A 69 6.05 2.94 -0.54
CA GLY A 69 7.17 3.48 -1.31
C GLY A 69 8.57 3.34 -0.73
N ASN A 70 8.83 2.49 0.27
CA ASN A 70 10.20 2.34 0.79
C ASN A 70 11.23 1.90 -0.29
N ASP A 71 10.77 1.35 -1.40
CA ASP A 71 11.59 0.98 -2.55
C ASP A 71 11.99 2.17 -3.44
N VAL A 72 11.26 3.30 -3.38
CA VAL A 72 11.44 4.46 -4.28
C VAL A 72 11.77 5.77 -3.57
N TYR A 73 11.91 5.73 -2.24
CA TYR A 73 12.41 6.83 -1.43
C TYR A 73 13.62 6.37 -0.61
N SER A 74 14.70 7.13 -0.67
CA SER A 74 15.92 6.82 0.06
C SER A 74 15.71 6.92 1.56
N ARG A 75 16.16 5.93 2.33
CA ARG A 75 16.17 6.02 3.80
C ARG A 75 17.12 7.10 4.32
N LEU A 76 18.20 7.37 3.59
CA LEU A 76 19.25 8.32 4.00
C LEU A 76 18.81 9.76 3.76
N SER A 77 18.39 10.08 2.54
CA SER A 77 18.03 11.45 2.17
C SER A 77 16.53 11.74 2.29
N ARG A 78 15.67 10.72 2.45
CA ARG A 78 14.20 10.78 2.38
C ARG A 78 13.64 11.15 1.00
N MET A 79 14.47 11.67 0.12
CA MET A 79 14.14 12.04 -1.26
C MET A 79 13.78 10.83 -2.13
N SER A 80 13.04 11.10 -3.20
CA SER A 80 12.83 10.15 -4.28
C SER A 80 14.17 9.59 -4.79
N SER A 81 14.20 8.28 -4.97
CA SER A 81 15.40 7.54 -5.36
C SER A 81 14.97 6.28 -6.09
N PHE A 82 14.83 6.37 -7.42
CA PHE A 82 14.50 5.25 -8.28
C PHE A 82 15.11 5.44 -9.67
N THR A 83 15.34 4.33 -10.35
CA THR A 83 15.69 4.27 -11.77
C THR A 83 14.67 3.39 -12.52
N ALA A 84 14.69 3.43 -13.85
CA ALA A 84 13.83 2.57 -14.67
C ALA A 84 14.09 1.08 -14.41
N GLU A 85 15.35 0.71 -14.18
CA GLU A 85 15.78 -0.65 -13.86
C GLU A 85 15.22 -1.08 -12.50
N SER A 86 15.33 -0.21 -11.48
CA SER A 86 14.79 -0.51 -10.14
C SER A 86 13.26 -0.69 -10.17
N LEU A 87 12.54 0.14 -10.93
CA LEU A 87 11.09 0.02 -11.11
C LEU A 87 10.73 -1.28 -11.84
N THR A 88 11.48 -1.63 -12.88
CA THR A 88 11.28 -2.90 -13.60
C THR A 88 11.47 -4.09 -12.67
N ALA A 89 12.52 -4.08 -11.84
CA ALA A 89 12.77 -5.13 -10.86
C ALA A 89 11.64 -5.23 -9.83
N ILE A 90 11.10 -4.10 -9.36
CA ILE A 90 9.93 -4.09 -8.46
C ILE A 90 8.70 -4.70 -9.13
N GLY A 91 8.43 -4.34 -10.40
CA GLY A 91 7.32 -4.91 -11.18
C GLY A 91 7.41 -6.43 -11.29
N LEU A 92 8.57 -6.94 -11.70
CA LEU A 92 8.83 -8.39 -11.77
C LEU A 92 8.67 -9.07 -10.41
N LEU A 93 9.16 -8.43 -9.35
CA LEU A 93 9.05 -8.98 -8.01
C LEU A 93 7.59 -9.04 -7.53
N ALA A 94 6.78 -8.03 -7.86
CA ALA A 94 5.35 -8.03 -7.59
C ALA A 94 4.63 -9.16 -8.32
N GLU A 95 4.98 -9.44 -9.57
CA GLU A 95 4.43 -10.56 -10.34
C GLU A 95 4.74 -11.91 -9.67
N VAL A 96 6.00 -12.13 -9.28
CA VAL A 96 6.39 -13.39 -8.62
C VAL A 96 5.75 -13.50 -7.24
N LEU A 97 5.69 -12.41 -6.46
CA LEU A 97 5.01 -12.40 -5.17
C LEU A 97 3.54 -12.80 -5.32
N VAL A 98 2.81 -12.16 -6.24
CA VAL A 98 1.39 -12.48 -6.49
C VAL A 98 1.20 -13.93 -6.90
N LYS A 99 2.06 -14.47 -7.78
CA LYS A 99 2.03 -15.88 -8.17
C LYS A 99 2.21 -16.82 -6.97
N ARG A 100 3.06 -16.46 -6.00
CA ARG A 100 3.20 -17.21 -4.74
C ARG A 100 1.93 -17.13 -3.90
N LEU A 101 1.34 -15.94 -3.76
CA LEU A 101 0.13 -15.74 -2.96
C LEU A 101 -1.10 -16.49 -3.49
N ARG A 102 -1.17 -16.73 -4.82
CA ARG A 102 -2.29 -17.41 -5.48
C ARG A 102 -2.64 -18.78 -4.89
N SER A 103 -1.66 -19.55 -4.42
CA SER A 103 -1.93 -20.87 -3.82
C SER A 103 -2.66 -20.77 -2.47
N HIS A 104 -2.71 -19.58 -1.87
CA HIS A 104 -3.21 -19.37 -0.51
C HIS A 104 -4.53 -18.59 -0.43
N THR A 105 -4.88 -17.84 -1.48
CA THR A 105 -6.10 -17.04 -1.55
C THR A 105 -6.63 -16.95 -2.98
N SER A 106 -7.94 -16.73 -3.12
CA SER A 106 -8.57 -16.47 -4.42
C SER A 106 -8.49 -14.99 -4.83
N SER A 107 -8.09 -14.09 -3.94
CA SER A 107 -7.98 -12.66 -4.26
C SER A 107 -6.86 -11.97 -3.50
N VAL A 108 -6.09 -11.16 -4.23
CA VAL A 108 -5.04 -10.30 -3.71
C VAL A 108 -5.37 -8.84 -4.04
N LEU A 109 -5.41 -7.98 -3.03
CA LEU A 109 -5.57 -6.54 -3.22
C LEU A 109 -4.22 -5.85 -3.05
N LEU A 110 -3.72 -5.22 -4.12
CA LEU A 110 -2.53 -4.39 -4.07
C LEU A 110 -2.96 -2.93 -3.92
N LEU A 111 -2.90 -2.40 -2.70
CA LEU A 111 -3.19 -1.00 -2.43
C LEU A 111 -2.01 -0.14 -2.93
N GLY A 112 -2.34 0.85 -3.75
CA GLY A 112 -1.37 1.65 -4.46
C GLY A 112 -0.44 2.47 -3.55
N PRO A 113 0.76 2.81 -4.03
CA PRO A 113 1.72 3.60 -3.29
C PRO A 113 1.20 5.02 -3.02
N LEU A 114 1.77 5.67 -2.00
CA LEU A 114 1.34 6.99 -1.56
C LEU A 114 2.50 7.99 -1.70
N PRO A 115 2.23 9.24 -2.12
CA PRO A 115 3.27 10.26 -2.19
C PRO A 115 3.78 10.59 -0.79
N ARG A 116 5.07 10.94 -0.66
CA ARG A 116 5.68 11.44 0.58
C ARG A 116 6.03 12.91 0.41
N LEU A 117 5.51 13.78 1.26
CA LEU A 117 5.87 15.20 1.23
C LEU A 117 7.36 15.43 1.50
N ALA A 118 7.95 14.66 2.43
CA ALA A 118 9.37 14.78 2.75
C ALA A 118 10.30 14.23 1.65
N GLY A 119 9.76 13.50 0.67
CA GLY A 119 10.54 12.90 -0.41
C GLY A 119 10.44 13.65 -1.73
N GLU A 120 9.68 14.75 -1.77
CA GLU A 120 9.29 15.43 -3.00
C GLU A 120 9.58 16.94 -2.89
N VAL A 121 9.92 17.55 -4.02
CA VAL A 121 10.11 19.00 -4.09
C VAL A 121 8.76 19.70 -3.93
N ILE A 122 8.75 20.86 -3.25
CA ILE A 122 7.54 21.66 -3.09
C ILE A 122 6.96 22.02 -4.46
N GLY A 123 5.67 21.76 -4.65
CA GLY A 123 4.97 22.02 -5.91
C GLY A 123 5.03 20.89 -6.93
N THR A 124 5.67 19.75 -6.60
CA THR A 124 5.65 18.54 -7.44
C THR A 124 4.22 18.14 -7.81
N THR A 125 3.99 17.94 -9.10
CA THR A 125 2.76 17.39 -9.65
C THR A 125 2.71 15.88 -9.44
N TRP A 126 1.50 15.31 -9.33
CA TRP A 126 1.29 13.87 -9.11
C TRP A 126 2.14 13.01 -10.05
N GLU A 127 2.11 13.32 -11.35
CA GLU A 127 2.78 12.57 -12.41
C GLU A 127 4.33 12.60 -12.32
N ALA A 128 4.89 13.48 -11.49
CA ALA A 128 6.33 13.59 -11.27
C ALA A 128 6.77 12.96 -9.94
N THR A 129 5.83 12.46 -9.12
CA THR A 129 6.16 11.82 -7.84
C THR A 129 6.72 10.42 -8.03
N ALA A 130 7.59 9.98 -7.13
CA ALA A 130 8.07 8.59 -7.12
C ALA A 130 6.92 7.59 -6.93
N ALA A 131 5.92 7.94 -6.13
CA ALA A 131 4.72 7.13 -5.93
C ALA A 131 3.92 6.93 -7.22
N TYR A 132 3.77 7.96 -8.07
CA TYR A 132 3.13 7.79 -9.37
C TYR A 132 3.90 6.80 -10.25
N HIS A 133 5.22 6.92 -10.33
CA HIS A 133 6.02 6.00 -11.14
C HIS A 133 5.89 4.56 -10.64
N LEU A 134 5.92 4.33 -9.34
CA LEU A 134 5.67 3.01 -8.74
C LEU A 134 4.25 2.51 -9.03
N GLU A 135 3.22 3.37 -8.91
CA GLU A 135 1.83 2.99 -9.21
C GLU A 135 1.67 2.57 -10.68
N ARG A 136 2.28 3.33 -11.61
CA ARG A 136 2.27 3.00 -13.04
C ARG A 136 3.00 1.71 -13.35
N THR A 137 4.08 1.40 -12.63
CA THR A 137 4.79 0.13 -12.74
C THR A 137 3.89 -1.03 -12.33
N LEU A 138 3.24 -0.94 -11.17
CA LEU A 138 2.36 -2.02 -10.68
C LEU A 138 1.14 -2.22 -11.58
N LEU A 139 0.55 -1.13 -12.10
CA LEU A 139 -0.59 -1.20 -13.03
C LEU A 139 -0.22 -1.81 -14.40
N LYS A 140 1.05 -1.75 -14.81
CA LYS A 140 1.54 -2.32 -16.08
C LYS A 140 2.13 -3.72 -15.92
N ALA A 141 2.38 -4.16 -14.69
CA ALA A 141 2.92 -5.49 -14.41
C ALA A 141 1.93 -6.58 -14.84
N GLN A 142 2.44 -7.72 -15.29
CA GLN A 142 1.66 -8.87 -15.72
C GLN A 142 1.29 -9.75 -14.51
N LEU A 143 0.53 -9.14 -13.60
CA LEU A 143 0.10 -9.81 -12.37
C LEU A 143 -0.87 -10.95 -12.69
N ASP A 144 -0.84 -12.00 -11.86
CA ASP A 144 -1.83 -13.07 -11.94
C ASP A 144 -3.27 -12.52 -11.77
N PRO A 145 -4.27 -13.05 -12.49
CA PRO A 145 -5.65 -12.56 -12.42
C PRO A 145 -6.29 -12.50 -11.03
N VAL A 146 -5.75 -13.24 -10.04
CA VAL A 146 -6.21 -13.12 -8.65
C VAL A 146 -5.91 -11.74 -8.03
N ALA A 147 -4.96 -10.99 -8.59
CA ALA A 147 -4.55 -9.69 -8.07
C ALA A 147 -5.27 -8.52 -8.74
N ARG A 148 -5.63 -7.54 -7.92
CA ARG A 148 -6.15 -6.24 -8.37
C ARG A 148 -5.35 -5.11 -7.75
N VAL A 149 -4.79 -4.25 -8.60
CA VAL A 149 -4.12 -3.02 -8.18
C VAL A 149 -5.16 -1.92 -8.01
N LEU A 150 -5.15 -1.28 -6.84
CA LEU A 150 -6.06 -0.22 -6.47
C LEU A 150 -5.27 1.08 -6.34
N PRO A 151 -5.30 1.99 -7.34
CA PRO A 151 -4.53 3.22 -7.30
C PRO A 151 -5.08 4.14 -6.21
N LEU A 152 -4.23 4.55 -5.27
CA LEU A 152 -4.62 5.36 -4.10
C LEU A 152 -3.85 6.68 -4.00
N GLY A 153 -2.65 6.76 -4.56
CA GLY A 153 -1.74 7.88 -4.30
C GLY A 153 -2.31 9.23 -4.74
N ARG A 154 -3.05 9.27 -5.85
CA ARG A 154 -3.71 10.48 -6.34
C ARG A 154 -4.75 11.05 -5.36
N ALA A 155 -5.31 10.24 -4.46
CA ALA A 155 -6.26 10.72 -3.44
C ALA A 155 -5.62 11.74 -2.49
N LEU A 156 -4.31 11.65 -2.26
CA LEU A 156 -3.51 12.54 -1.43
C LEU A 156 -2.91 13.71 -2.22
N THR A 157 -3.64 14.19 -3.23
CA THR A 157 -3.23 15.34 -4.04
C THR A 157 -4.33 16.40 -4.03
N ARG A 158 -3.94 17.65 -4.30
CA ARG A 158 -4.87 18.76 -4.51
C ARG A 158 -4.80 19.26 -5.95
N LYS A 159 -5.94 19.75 -6.44
CA LYS A 159 -6.01 20.44 -7.72
C LYS A 159 -5.20 21.73 -7.63
N MET A 160 -4.21 21.87 -8.51
CA MET A 160 -3.33 23.05 -8.62
C MET A 160 -3.69 23.93 -9.83
N GLY A 161 -4.59 23.46 -10.71
CA GLY A 161 -5.03 24.19 -11.90
C GLY A 161 -6.08 23.40 -12.68
N ARG A 162 -6.42 23.84 -13.90
CA ARG A 162 -7.56 23.27 -14.67
C ARG A 162 -7.45 21.75 -14.89
N LYS A 163 -6.22 21.20 -15.01
CA LYS A 163 -5.95 19.77 -15.24
C LYS A 163 -4.80 19.19 -14.41
N ARG A 164 -4.26 19.91 -13.43
CA ARG A 164 -3.06 19.48 -12.68
C ARG A 164 -3.39 19.19 -11.24
N HIS A 165 -2.83 18.10 -10.74
CA HIS A 165 -2.87 17.72 -9.34
C HIS A 165 -1.45 17.67 -8.79
N GLY A 166 -1.25 18.00 -7.53
CA GLY A 166 0.05 17.90 -6.90
C GLY A 166 -0.01 18.02 -5.39
N LEU A 167 1.17 18.13 -4.78
CA LEU A 167 1.35 17.99 -3.33
C LEU A 167 1.28 19.32 -2.58
N MET A 168 1.21 20.45 -3.29
CA MET A 168 1.11 21.76 -2.66
C MET A 168 -0.15 21.86 -1.78
N GLY A 169 0.03 22.24 -0.51
CA GLY A 169 -1.05 22.37 0.47
C GLY A 169 -1.59 21.04 1.02
N CYS A 170 -0.88 19.92 0.82
CA CYS A 170 -1.29 18.60 1.31
C CYS A 170 -0.81 18.28 2.73
N ASN A 171 -0.02 19.16 3.36
CA ASN A 171 0.58 18.99 4.71
C ASN A 171 -0.41 18.51 5.77
N ARG A 172 -1.67 18.96 5.70
CA ARG A 172 -2.70 18.60 6.68
C ARG A 172 -3.03 17.11 6.75
N TRP A 173 -2.65 16.31 5.75
CA TRP A 173 -2.90 14.87 5.69
C TRP A 173 -1.73 14.03 6.21
N TYR A 174 -0.63 14.68 6.56
CA TYR A 174 0.60 14.03 6.96
C TYR A 174 0.95 14.41 8.40
N GLN A 175 1.69 13.53 9.05
CA GLN A 175 2.43 13.85 10.26
C GLN A 175 3.58 14.81 9.93
N GLN A 176 4.22 15.36 10.96
CA GLN A 176 5.32 16.31 10.81
C GLN A 176 6.50 15.76 10.01
N ASP A 177 6.66 14.44 9.96
CA ASP A 177 7.74 13.81 9.19
C ASP A 177 7.50 13.80 7.68
N GLY A 178 6.32 14.22 7.21
CA GLY A 178 5.96 14.27 5.79
C GLY A 178 5.96 12.89 5.10
N ILE A 179 6.01 11.80 5.86
CA ILE A 179 6.01 10.42 5.37
C ILE A 179 4.74 9.71 5.82
N HIS A 180 4.45 9.75 7.12
CA HIS A 180 3.31 9.06 7.70
C HIS A 180 2.05 9.89 7.58
N LEU A 181 0.92 9.23 7.38
CA LEU A 181 -0.38 9.89 7.40
C LEU A 181 -0.80 10.16 8.85
N ASN A 182 -1.52 11.26 9.04
CA ASN A 182 -2.35 11.44 10.22
C ASN A 182 -3.75 10.88 9.95
N ARG A 183 -4.66 11.04 10.92
CA ARG A 183 -6.05 10.59 10.80
C ARG A 183 -6.75 11.13 9.54
N ASP A 184 -6.69 12.43 9.30
CA ASP A 184 -7.28 13.07 8.10
C ASP A 184 -6.72 12.50 6.79
N GLY A 185 -5.44 12.11 6.79
CA GLY A 185 -4.81 11.46 5.63
C GLY A 185 -5.36 10.06 5.37
N TYR A 186 -5.53 9.25 6.41
CA TYR A 186 -6.15 7.93 6.27
C TYR A 186 -7.62 8.02 5.86
N GLU A 187 -8.38 8.95 6.44
CA GLU A 187 -9.76 9.23 6.03
C GLU A 187 -9.81 9.64 4.55
N LYS A 188 -8.88 10.50 4.11
CA LYS A 188 -8.78 10.90 2.70
C LYS A 188 -8.51 9.73 1.74
N VAL A 189 -7.71 8.75 2.17
CA VAL A 189 -7.46 7.52 1.41
C VAL A 189 -8.70 6.61 1.42
N ALA A 190 -9.39 6.47 2.55
CA ALA A 190 -10.62 5.68 2.66
C ALA A 190 -11.74 6.21 1.74
N ASP A 191 -11.78 7.53 1.54
CA ASP A 191 -12.74 8.21 0.66
C ASP A 191 -12.39 8.11 -0.84
N ALA A 192 -11.23 7.52 -1.19
CA ALA A 192 -10.87 7.30 -2.57
C ALA A 192 -11.86 6.30 -3.21
N GLY A 193 -12.40 6.63 -4.39
CA GLY A 193 -13.35 5.74 -5.07
C GLY A 193 -12.80 4.36 -5.46
N SER A 194 -11.48 4.19 -5.44
CA SER A 194 -10.78 2.92 -5.65
C SER A 194 -10.59 2.11 -4.36
N PHE A 195 -10.81 2.70 -3.18
CA PHE A 195 -10.66 2.00 -1.92
C PHE A 195 -11.78 0.96 -1.74
N PRO A 196 -11.49 -0.27 -1.29
CA PRO A 196 -12.52 -1.30 -1.18
C PRO A 196 -13.61 -0.91 -0.19
N VAL A 197 -14.87 -0.90 -0.66
CA VAL A 197 -16.04 -0.48 0.15
C VAL A 197 -16.24 -1.34 1.42
N TRP A 198 -15.75 -2.58 1.41
CA TRP A 198 -15.84 -3.49 2.56
C TRP A 198 -14.74 -3.24 3.60
N LEU A 199 -13.71 -2.46 3.27
CA LEU A 199 -12.65 -2.08 4.19
C LEU A 199 -12.94 -0.74 4.87
N THR A 200 -12.32 -0.55 6.01
CA THR A 200 -12.30 0.72 6.73
C THR A 200 -10.91 0.93 7.34
N LEU A 201 -10.52 2.18 7.51
CA LEU A 201 -9.29 2.61 8.16
C LEU A 201 -9.66 3.18 9.53
N LYS A 202 -9.04 2.65 10.58
CA LYS A 202 -9.24 3.09 11.97
C LYS A 202 -7.88 3.36 12.62
N PRO A 203 -7.10 4.34 12.11
CA PRO A 203 -5.79 4.64 12.67
C PRO A 203 -5.94 5.00 14.15
N GLU A 204 -5.02 4.52 14.97
CA GLU A 204 -4.94 4.95 16.37
C GLU A 204 -4.67 6.45 16.44
N ALA A 205 -5.26 7.10 17.44
CA ALA A 205 -5.19 8.56 17.65
C ALA A 205 -3.78 9.01 18.07
#